data_AF-A0A2V8Q2U3-F1
#
_entry.id   AF-A0A2V8Q2U3-F1
#
_cell.length_a   1.000
_cell.length_b   1.000
_cell.length_c   1.000
_cell.angle_alpha   90.00
_cell.angle_beta   90.00
_cell.angle_gamma   90.00
#
_symmetry.space_group_name_H-M   'P 1'
#
loop_
_entity.id
_entity.type
_entity.pdbx_description
1 polymer ?
#
loop_
_entity_poly.entity_id
_entity_poly.type
_entity_poly.pdbx_seq_one_letter_code
_entity_poly.pdbx_strand_id
1 'polypeptide(L)'
;YRDLETLWRSTIAKNPSCWMAYNNLGVVQFQKGNVDDAILKYNQSLRLNPDYPEARYNLGGALLQKGEVEEAIKECERALELQPNDPDAHVVLGNAFMAKQDLDRAINEYRQALMLRPEDSNAHYNLGVALKQKGETDRAAREFEKA
;
A
#
# COMPACT_ATOMS: atom_id res chain seq x y z
N TYR A 1 -13.12 -1.22 -14.91
CA TYR A 1 -13.55 -1.71 -13.57
C TYR A 1 -14.84 -2.53 -13.55
N ARG A 2 -15.86 -2.27 -14.39
CA ARG A 2 -17.15 -2.98 -14.32
C ARG A 2 -17.03 -4.49 -14.56
N ASP A 3 -16.15 -4.89 -15.47
CA ASP A 3 -15.94 -6.31 -15.81
C ASP A 3 -15.16 -7.06 -14.73
N LEU A 4 -14.14 -6.43 -14.15
CA LEU A 4 -13.35 -7.00 -13.04
C LEU A 4 -14.19 -7.15 -11.76
N GLU A 5 -15.01 -6.16 -11.42
CA GLU A 5 -15.90 -6.28 -10.25
C GLU A 5 -16.87 -7.46 -10.41
N THR A 6 -17.50 -7.57 -11.59
CA THR A 6 -18.45 -8.65 -11.87
C THR A 6 -17.76 -10.02 -11.83
N LEU A 7 -16.53 -10.11 -12.37
CA LEU A 7 -15.70 -11.30 -12.32
C LEU A 7 -15.42 -11.75 -10.89
N TRP A 8 -14.93 -10.84 -10.03
CA TRP A 8 -14.58 -11.19 -8.66
C TRP A 8 -15.80 -11.53 -7.82
N ARG A 9 -16.92 -10.82 -8.01
CA ARG A 9 -18.21 -11.17 -7.37
C ARG A 9 -18.70 -12.56 -7.78
N SER A 10 -18.62 -12.90 -9.07
CA SER A 10 -18.99 -14.24 -9.56
C SER A 10 -18.07 -15.32 -9.00
N THR A 11 -16.77 -15.04 -8.89
CA THR A 11 -15.78 -15.95 -8.30
C THR A 11 -16.08 -16.23 -6.84
N ILE A 12 -16.38 -15.19 -6.05
CA ILE A 12 -16.78 -15.32 -4.64
C ILE A 12 -18.08 -16.11 -4.52
N ALA A 13 -19.07 -15.87 -5.39
CA ALA A 13 -20.33 -16.61 -5.36
C ALA A 13 -20.15 -18.11 -5.62
N LYS A 14 -19.21 -18.50 -6.48
CA LYS A 14 -18.88 -19.90 -6.77
C LYS A 14 -17.94 -20.52 -5.74
N ASN A 15 -17.04 -19.72 -5.19
CA ASN A 15 -16.08 -20.13 -4.17
C ASN A 15 -15.91 -19.04 -3.10
N PRO A 16 -16.72 -19.07 -2.03
CA PRO A 16 -16.65 -18.10 -0.93
C PRO A 16 -15.37 -18.18 -0.09
N SER A 17 -14.53 -19.20 -0.30
CA SER A 17 -13.24 -19.36 0.39
C SER A 17 -12.06 -18.76 -0.39
N CYS A 18 -12.31 -18.23 -1.59
CA CYS A 18 -11.27 -17.63 -2.42
C CYS A 18 -10.85 -16.26 -1.89
N TRP A 19 -9.91 -16.25 -0.94
CA TRP A 19 -9.36 -15.03 -0.33
C TRP A 19 -8.79 -14.04 -1.37
N MET A 20 -8.09 -14.54 -2.40
CA MET A 20 -7.58 -13.73 -3.52
C MET A 20 -8.68 -12.92 -4.20
N ALA A 21 -9.87 -13.51 -4.40
CA ALA A 21 -10.99 -12.82 -5.04
C ALA A 21 -11.53 -11.68 -4.16
N TYR A 22 -11.49 -11.84 -2.84
CA TYR A 22 -11.81 -10.74 -1.91
C TYR A 22 -10.76 -9.63 -1.97
N ASN A 23 -9.46 -9.96 -1.97
CA ASN A 23 -8.41 -8.96 -2.16
C ASN A 23 -8.60 -8.17 -3.46
N ASN A 24 -8.75 -8.87 -4.59
CA ASN A 24 -8.87 -8.22 -5.89
C ASN A 24 -10.17 -7.42 -6.03
N LEU A 25 -11.27 -7.88 -5.41
CA LEU A 25 -12.47 -7.07 -5.31
C LEU A 25 -12.22 -5.80 -4.47
N GLY A 26 -11.47 -5.90 -3.37
CA GLY A 26 -11.04 -4.76 -2.57
C GLY A 26 -10.24 -3.74 -3.39
N VAL A 27 -9.29 -4.20 -4.20
CA VAL A 27 -8.52 -3.33 -5.11
C VAL A 27 -9.44 -2.57 -6.07
N VAL A 28 -10.42 -3.25 -6.67
CA VAL A 28 -11.39 -2.61 -7.57
C VAL A 28 -12.25 -1.57 -6.84
N GLN A 29 -12.64 -1.82 -5.59
CA GLN A 29 -13.41 -0.85 -4.80
C GLN A 29 -12.56 0.35 -4.40
N PHE A 30 -11.32 0.11 -4.01
CA PHE A 30 -10.36 1.16 -3.66
C PHE A 30 -10.12 2.11 -4.84
N GLN A 31 -9.89 1.56 -6.03
CA GLN A 31 -9.71 2.33 -7.27
C GLN A 31 -10.96 3.15 -7.67
N LYS A 32 -12.15 2.74 -7.22
CA LYS A 32 -13.40 3.51 -7.39
C LYS A 32 -13.61 4.59 -6.34
N GLY A 33 -12.74 4.67 -5.33
CA GLY A 33 -12.91 5.55 -4.17
C GLY A 33 -13.86 5.01 -3.10
N ASN A 34 -14.33 3.77 -3.23
CA ASN A 34 -15.20 3.11 -2.24
C ASN A 34 -14.35 2.53 -1.11
N VAL A 35 -13.67 3.40 -0.35
CA VAL A 35 -12.65 3.01 0.64
C VAL A 35 -13.18 2.06 1.70
N ASP A 36 -14.38 2.31 2.26
CA ASP A 36 -14.96 1.44 3.28
C ASP A 36 -15.28 0.03 2.75
N ASP A 37 -15.77 -0.09 1.51
CA ASP A 37 -16.01 -1.42 0.91
C ASP A 37 -14.69 -2.13 0.64
N ALA A 38 -13.65 -1.41 0.20
CA ALA A 38 -12.31 -1.96 0.03
C ALA A 38 -11.77 -2.56 1.33
N ILE A 39 -11.82 -1.80 2.43
CA ILE A 39 -11.41 -2.25 3.77
C ILE A 39 -12.18 -3.51 4.18
N LEU A 40 -13.49 -3.56 3.94
CA LEU A 40 -14.30 -4.73 4.26
C LEU A 40 -13.87 -5.97 3.47
N LYS A 41 -13.52 -5.81 2.19
CA LYS A 41 -13.06 -6.91 1.34
C LYS A 41 -11.64 -7.38 1.69
N TYR A 42 -10.71 -6.47 1.97
CA TYR A 42 -9.37 -6.85 2.43
C TYR A 42 -9.43 -7.60 3.77
N ASN A 43 -10.24 -7.12 4.71
CA ASN A 43 -10.45 -7.83 5.98
C ASN A 43 -11.07 -9.22 5.77
N GLN A 44 -11.98 -9.38 4.81
CA GLN A 44 -12.52 -10.71 4.47
C GLN A 44 -11.45 -11.63 3.86
N SER A 45 -10.55 -11.09 3.02
CA SER A 45 -9.39 -11.82 2.52
C SER A 45 -8.51 -12.31 3.68
N LEU A 46 -8.17 -11.41 4.62
CA LEU A 46 -7.32 -11.72 5.78
C LEU A 46 -7.98 -12.65 6.81
N ARG A 47 -9.31 -12.65 6.92
CA ARG A 47 -10.02 -13.67 7.71
C ARG A 47 -9.87 -15.08 7.14
N LEU A 48 -9.81 -15.20 5.81
CA LEU A 48 -9.68 -16.48 5.11
C LEU A 48 -8.21 -16.91 4.98
N ASN A 49 -7.28 -15.96 4.83
CA ASN A 49 -5.85 -16.19 4.83
C ASN A 49 -5.12 -15.06 5.60
N PRO A 50 -4.84 -15.26 6.92
CA PRO A 50 -4.20 -14.24 7.76
C PRO A 50 -2.77 -13.86 7.33
N ASP A 51 -2.08 -14.75 6.62
CA ASP A 51 -0.67 -14.56 6.23
C ASP A 51 -0.57 -14.20 4.74
N TYR A 52 -1.44 -13.30 4.26
CA TYR A 52 -1.39 -12.77 2.89
C TYR A 52 -0.85 -11.33 2.87
N PRO A 53 0.45 -11.12 2.55
CA PRO A 53 1.10 -9.81 2.61
C PRO A 53 0.40 -8.74 1.76
N GLU A 54 -0.04 -9.12 0.56
CA GLU A 54 -0.66 -8.19 -0.37
C GLU A 54 -2.00 -7.64 0.13
N ALA A 55 -2.83 -8.48 0.75
CA ALA A 55 -4.05 -7.97 1.38
C ALA A 55 -3.76 -7.06 2.58
N ARG A 56 -2.63 -7.24 3.27
CA ARG A 56 -2.23 -6.39 4.40
C ARG A 56 -1.77 -5.01 3.96
N TYR A 57 -0.84 -4.89 3.00
CA TYR A 57 -0.45 -3.55 2.53
C TYR A 57 -1.59 -2.85 1.78
N ASN A 58 -2.45 -3.59 1.05
CA ASN A 58 -3.65 -3.03 0.43
C ASN A 58 -4.63 -2.48 1.47
N LEU A 59 -4.82 -3.20 2.58
CA LEU A 59 -5.57 -2.72 3.74
C LEU A 59 -4.91 -1.48 4.34
N GLY A 60 -3.59 -1.50 4.52
CA GLY A 60 -2.81 -0.35 5.00
C GLY A 60 -3.00 0.90 4.14
N GLY A 61 -2.96 0.78 2.82
CA GLY A 61 -3.22 1.88 1.90
C GLY A 61 -4.65 2.44 2.02
N ALA A 62 -5.64 1.55 2.20
CA ALA A 62 -7.02 1.97 2.40
C ALA A 62 -7.27 2.67 3.74
N LEU A 63 -6.67 2.15 4.82
CA LEU A 63 -6.70 2.77 6.15
C LEU A 63 -6.03 4.14 6.14
N LEU A 64 -4.89 4.28 5.44
CA LEU A 64 -4.20 5.55 5.28
C LEU A 64 -5.08 6.59 4.56
N GLN A 65 -5.77 6.21 3.49
CA GLN A 65 -6.71 7.11 2.79
C GLN A 65 -7.88 7.54 3.69
N LYS A 66 -8.27 6.69 4.64
CA LYS A 66 -9.31 6.99 5.63
C LYS A 66 -8.79 7.83 6.82
N GLY A 67 -7.47 8.03 6.93
CA GLY A 67 -6.82 8.76 8.02
C GLY A 67 -6.48 7.89 9.24
N GLU A 68 -6.66 6.57 9.15
CA GLU A 68 -6.31 5.60 10.21
C GLU A 68 -4.82 5.22 10.10
N VAL A 69 -3.95 6.21 10.38
CA VAL A 69 -2.50 6.14 10.10
C VAL A 69 -1.79 5.06 10.92
N GLU A 70 -2.11 4.92 12.21
CA GLU A 70 -1.42 3.95 13.08
C GLU A 70 -1.79 2.51 12.73
N GLU A 71 -3.04 2.26 12.37
CA GLU A 71 -3.52 0.98 11.86
C GLU A 71 -2.88 0.65 10.50
N ALA A 72 -2.73 1.65 9.62
CA ALA A 72 -2.05 1.47 8.35
C ALA A 72 -0.59 1.03 8.52
N ILE A 73 0.14 1.65 9.46
CA ILE A 73 1.52 1.28 9.80
C ILE A 73 1.58 -0.18 10.25
N LYS A 74 0.73 -0.59 11.20
CA LYS A 74 0.70 -1.97 11.74
C LYS A 74 0.47 -3.01 10.65
N GLU A 75 -0.46 -2.76 9.73
CA GLU A 75 -0.75 -3.71 8.65
C GLU A 75 0.42 -3.81 7.66
N CYS A 76 1.08 -2.68 7.33
CA CYS A 76 2.23 -2.70 6.43
C CYS A 76 3.47 -3.34 7.08
N GLU A 77 3.72 -3.07 8.37
CA GLU A 77 4.78 -3.75 9.14
C GLU A 77 4.55 -5.26 9.14
N ARG A 78 3.31 -5.71 9.37
CA ARG A 78 2.96 -7.13 9.32
C ARG A 78 3.09 -7.72 7.90
N ALA A 79 2.81 -6.95 6.85
CA ALA A 79 3.08 -7.36 5.48
C ALA A 79 4.58 -7.62 5.25
N LEU A 80 5.44 -6.71 5.72
CA LEU A 80 6.89 -6.80 5.60
C LEU A 80 7.51 -7.86 6.50
N GLU A 81 6.91 -8.19 7.64
CA GLU A 81 7.31 -9.35 8.45
C GLU A 81 7.13 -10.67 7.68
N LEU A 82 6.06 -10.77 6.89
CA LEU A 82 5.75 -11.95 6.08
C LEU A 82 6.55 -11.97 4.77
N GLN A 83 6.76 -10.80 4.16
CA GLN A 83 7.49 -10.63 2.91
C GLN A 83 8.35 -9.36 2.96
N PRO A 84 9.60 -9.46 3.44
CA PRO A 84 10.47 -8.30 3.62
C PRO A 84 10.88 -7.59 2.32
N ASN A 85 10.81 -8.29 1.18
CA ASN A 85 11.26 -7.77 -0.12
C ASN A 85 10.07 -7.35 -1.00
N ASP A 86 9.08 -6.68 -0.41
CA ASP A 86 7.92 -6.15 -1.13
C ASP A 86 8.03 -4.63 -1.29
N PRO A 87 8.34 -4.13 -2.50
CA PRO A 87 8.49 -2.68 -2.73
C PRO A 87 7.18 -1.92 -2.50
N ASP A 88 6.02 -2.52 -2.81
CA ASP A 88 4.73 -1.85 -2.69
C ASP A 88 4.36 -1.68 -1.21
N ALA A 89 4.65 -2.69 -0.37
CA ALA A 89 4.49 -2.58 1.08
C ALA A 89 5.40 -1.50 1.69
N HIS A 90 6.66 -1.39 1.25
CA HIS A 90 7.57 -0.32 1.67
C HIS A 90 7.06 1.07 1.25
N VAL A 91 6.51 1.23 0.04
CA VAL A 91 5.91 2.50 -0.41
C VAL A 91 4.74 2.90 0.49
N VAL A 92 3.83 1.98 0.78
CA VAL A 92 2.66 2.28 1.62
C VAL A 92 3.08 2.61 3.06
N LEU A 93 4.04 1.87 3.63
CA LEU A 93 4.58 2.17 4.95
C LEU A 93 5.26 3.54 5.00
N GLY A 94 6.05 3.88 3.97
CA GLY A 94 6.65 5.20 3.81
C GLY A 94 5.61 6.33 3.75
N ASN A 95 4.51 6.10 3.01
CA ASN A 95 3.39 7.05 2.94
C ASN A 95 2.72 7.23 4.31
N ALA A 96 2.59 6.17 5.09
CA ALA A 96 2.02 6.23 6.43
C ALA A 96 2.94 7.01 7.40
N PHE A 97 4.25 6.81 7.33
CA PHE A 97 5.21 7.62 8.09
C PHE A 97 5.22 9.09 7.66
N MET A 98 5.06 9.40 6.37
CA MET A 98 4.87 10.78 5.89
C MET A 98 3.64 11.44 6.53
N ALA A 99 2.51 10.72 6.58
CA ALA A 99 1.28 11.23 7.22
C ALA A 99 1.49 11.50 8.71
N LYS A 100 2.33 10.70 9.39
CA LYS A 100 2.73 10.89 10.78
C LYS A 100 3.83 11.96 10.98
N GLN A 101 4.31 12.59 9.90
CA GLN A 101 5.44 13.53 9.90
C GLN A 101 6.77 12.90 10.38
N ASP A 102 6.89 11.57 10.34
CA ASP A 102 8.14 10.86 10.61
C ASP A 102 8.94 10.74 9.31
N LEU A 103 9.57 11.85 8.93
CA LEU A 103 10.27 11.98 7.65
C LEU A 103 11.45 11.02 7.53
N ASP A 104 12.13 10.72 8.64
CA ASP A 104 13.30 9.84 8.63
C ASP A 104 12.90 8.39 8.31
N ARG A 105 11.86 7.87 8.96
CA ARG A 105 11.35 6.53 8.64
C ARG A 105 10.74 6.48 7.24
N ALA A 106 9.99 7.50 6.83
CA ALA A 106 9.47 7.57 5.47
C ALA A 106 10.57 7.49 4.40
N ILE A 107 11.63 8.28 4.54
CA ILE A 107 12.80 8.28 3.64
C ILE A 107 13.46 6.90 3.60
N ASN A 108 13.58 6.23 4.75
CA ASN A 108 14.15 4.88 4.81
C ASN A 108 13.31 3.90 3.98
N GLU A 109 12.00 3.87 4.21
CA GLU A 109 11.10 2.94 3.50
C GLU A 109 11.08 3.18 1.99
N TYR A 110 11.03 4.43 1.53
CA TYR A 110 11.11 4.70 0.09
C TYR A 110 12.45 4.27 -0.53
N ARG A 111 13.55 4.37 0.21
CA ARG A 111 14.84 3.83 -0.25
C ARG A 111 14.83 2.31 -0.33
N GLN A 112 14.19 1.61 0.63
CA GLN A 112 14.03 0.16 0.55
C GLN A 112 13.21 -0.22 -0.70
N ALA A 113 12.09 0.46 -0.95
CA ALA A 113 11.30 0.27 -2.16
C ALA A 113 12.13 0.48 -3.44
N LEU A 114 12.92 1.55 -3.51
CA LEU A 114 13.77 1.86 -4.67
C LEU A 114 14.98 0.92 -4.82
N MET A 115 15.47 0.30 -3.74
CA MET A 115 16.48 -0.76 -3.86
C MET A 115 15.91 -2.02 -4.51
N LEU A 116 14.63 -2.32 -4.24
CA LEU A 116 13.92 -3.47 -4.80
C LEU A 116 13.39 -3.19 -6.22
N ARG A 117 12.95 -1.95 -6.48
CA ARG A 117 12.41 -1.49 -7.77
C ARG A 117 12.98 -0.10 -8.10
N PRO A 118 14.19 -0.03 -8.70
CA PRO A 118 14.87 1.26 -8.95
C PRO A 118 14.17 2.21 -9.91
N GLU A 119 13.28 1.72 -10.77
CA GLU A 119 12.58 2.52 -11.77
C GLU A 119 11.16 2.94 -11.32
N ASP A 120 10.86 2.84 -10.01
CA ASP A 120 9.54 3.21 -9.48
C ASP A 120 9.42 4.74 -9.37
N SER A 121 8.84 5.35 -10.41
CA SER A 121 8.55 6.78 -10.47
C SER A 121 7.80 7.32 -9.24
N ASN A 122 6.83 6.56 -8.71
CA ASN A 122 6.05 7.02 -7.56
C ASN A 122 6.91 7.02 -6.28
N ALA A 123 7.75 6.00 -6.10
CA ALA A 123 8.67 5.94 -4.96
C ALA A 123 9.73 7.05 -5.03
N HIS A 124 10.26 7.35 -6.22
CA HIS A 124 11.15 8.51 -6.44
C HIS A 124 10.48 9.83 -6.09
N TYR A 125 9.26 10.06 -6.58
CA TYR A 125 8.48 11.24 -6.25
C TYR A 125 8.26 11.38 -4.74
N ASN A 126 7.80 10.31 -4.08
CA ASN A 126 7.52 10.32 -2.65
C ASN A 126 8.79 10.56 -1.81
N LEU A 127 9.92 9.95 -2.19
CA LEU A 127 11.21 10.20 -1.58
C LEU A 127 11.64 11.67 -1.75
N GLY A 128 11.48 12.22 -2.95
CA GLY A 128 11.76 13.64 -3.22
C GLY A 128 10.93 14.57 -2.35
N VAL A 129 9.63 14.30 -2.18
CA VAL A 129 8.74 15.07 -1.30
C VAL A 129 9.22 14.99 0.15
N ALA A 130 9.55 13.80 0.65
CA ALA A 130 10.03 13.61 2.02
C ALA A 130 11.35 14.35 2.29
N LEU A 131 12.31 14.25 1.37
CA LEU A 131 13.61 14.94 1.44
C LEU A 131 13.42 16.46 1.43
N LYS A 132 12.53 16.98 0.58
CA LYS A 132 12.20 18.40 0.54
C LYS A 132 11.61 18.89 1.86
N GLN A 133 10.67 18.16 2.44
CA GLN A 133 10.09 18.51 3.75
C GLN A 133 11.14 18.50 4.87
N LYS A 134 12.15 17.63 4.77
CA LYS A 134 13.29 17.58 5.69
C LYS A 134 14.34 18.68 5.45
N GLY A 135 14.22 19.45 4.36
CA GLY A 135 15.16 20.50 3.97
C GLY A 135 16.36 20.01 3.13
N GLU A 136 16.37 18.74 2.71
CA GLU A 136 17.42 18.14 1.87
C GLU A 136 17.17 18.42 0.36
N THR A 137 17.04 19.69 0.00
CA THR A 137 16.56 20.15 -1.32
C THR A 137 17.35 19.60 -2.51
N ASP A 138 18.69 19.55 -2.43
CA ASP A 138 19.53 19.05 -3.53
C ASP A 138 19.33 17.54 -3.78
N ARG A 139 19.02 16.78 -2.72
CA ARG A 139 18.70 15.37 -2.86
C ARG A 139 17.30 15.20 -3.42
N ALA A 140 16.34 16.02 -2.95
CA ALA A 140 14.98 16.01 -3.48
C ALA A 140 14.95 16.27 -4.99
N ALA A 141 15.70 17.27 -5.49
CA ALA A 141 15.77 17.59 -6.92
C ALA A 141 16.18 16.38 -7.78
N ARG A 142 17.21 15.65 -7.35
CA ARG A 142 17.68 14.43 -8.05
C ARG A 142 16.65 13.31 -8.05
N GLU A 143 15.86 13.18 -7.00
CA GLU A 143 14.80 12.16 -6.96
C GLU A 143 13.62 12.58 -7.84
N PHE A 144 13.29 13.87 -7.92
CA PHE A 144 12.27 14.36 -8.85
C PHE A 144 12.68 14.22 -10.32
N GLU A 145 13.97 14.27 -10.65
CA GLU A 145 14.46 14.01 -12.02
C GLU A 145 14.28 12.54 -12.44
N LYS A 146 14.17 11.62 -11.48
CA LYS A 146 13.98 10.18 -11.71
C LYS A 146 12.51 9.75 -11.62
N ALA A 147 11.64 10.61 -11.10
CA ALA A 147 10.20 10.36 -10.99
C ALA A 147 9.53 10.53 -12.35
#